data_AF-A0A2H6GZD8-F1
#
_entry.id   AF-A0A2H6GZD8-F1
#
_cell.length_a   1.000
_cell.length_b   1.000
_cell.length_c   1.000
_cell.angle_alpha   90.00
_cell.angle_beta   90.00
_cell.angle_gamma   90.00
#
_symmetry.space_group_name_H-M   'P 1'
#
loop_
_entity.id
_entity.type
_entity.pdbx_description
1 polymer ?
#
loop_
_entity_poly.entity_id
_entity_poly.type
_entity_poly.pdbx_seq_one_letter_code
_entity_poly.pdbx_strand_id
1 'polypeptide(L)' 'MPTTKDFKELFKNIKETYLGESVPLKYQKLYGKIYDKKEIKSVAIAIAKSRGIKIEK' A
#
# COMPACT_ATOMS: atom_id res chain seq x y z
N MET A 1 15.74 15.16 5.96
CA MET A 1 14.36 14.82 5.55
C MET A 1 14.15 13.33 5.77
N PRO A 2 13.44 12.88 6.82
CA PRO A 2 13.27 11.44 7.09
C PRO A 2 12.13 10.79 6.29
N THR A 3 11.19 11.54 5.74
CA THR A 3 9.86 11.03 5.35
C THR A 3 9.81 10.18 4.07
N THR A 4 10.72 10.34 3.12
CA THR A 4 10.68 9.58 1.86
C THR A 4 11.21 8.16 2.00
N LYS A 5 12.14 7.89 2.94
CA LYS A 5 12.72 6.55 3.14
C LYS A 5 11.70 5.59 3.76
N ASP A 6 11.03 6.00 4.84
CA ASP A 6 10.00 5.20 5.50
C ASP A 6 8.86 4.83 4.56
N PHE A 7 8.38 5.76 3.74
CA PHE A 7 7.35 5.43 2.74
C PHE A 7 7.88 4.48 1.67
N LYS A 8 9.14 4.62 1.25
CA LYS A 8 9.76 3.73 0.25
C LYS A 8 9.90 2.30 0.79
N GLU A 9 10.34 2.14 2.03
CA GLU A 9 10.45 0.84 2.69
C GLU A 9 9.09 0.22 2.94
N LEU A 10 8.13 1.01 3.43
CA LEU A 10 6.74 0.58 3.57
C LEU A 10 6.19 0.10 2.23
N PHE A 11 6.36 0.90 1.18
CA PHE A 11 5.89 0.57 -0.16
C PHE A 11 6.56 -0.69 -0.71
N LYS A 12 7.86 -0.86 -0.48
CA LYS A 12 8.60 -2.04 -0.92
C LYS A 12 8.12 -3.29 -0.19
N ASN A 13 7.94 -3.24 1.13
CA ASN A 13 7.39 -4.34 1.92
C ASN A 13 5.96 -4.68 1.50
N ILE A 14 5.08 -3.69 1.38
CA ILE A 14 3.70 -3.94 0.92
C ILE A 14 3.70 -4.52 -0.49
N LYS A 15 4.57 -4.03 -1.37
CA LYS A 15 4.67 -4.58 -2.72
C LYS A 15 5.20 -6.02 -2.72
N GLU A 16 6.19 -6.38 -1.90
CA GLU A 16 6.64 -7.77 -1.82
C GLU A 16 5.60 -8.69 -1.16
N THR A 17 4.93 -8.23 -0.11
CA THR A 17 3.94 -9.04 0.61
C THR A 17 2.65 -9.19 -0.17
N TYR A 18 2.13 -8.12 -0.77
CA TYR A 18 0.79 -8.13 -1.35
C TYR A 18 0.78 -8.30 -2.88
N LEU A 19 1.86 -8.04 -3.62
CA LEU A 19 1.81 -8.15 -5.10
C LEU A 19 1.54 -9.58 -5.55
N GLY A 20 0.40 -9.77 -6.23
CA GLY A 20 -0.04 -11.10 -6.67
C GLY A 20 -0.74 -11.93 -5.59
N GLU A 21 -0.84 -11.42 -4.35
CA GLU A 21 -1.68 -12.04 -3.32
C GLU A 21 -3.16 -11.72 -3.51
N SER A 22 -3.98 -12.65 -3.04
CA SER A 22 -5.43 -12.48 -3.04
C SER A 22 -5.84 -11.41 -2.04
N VAL A 23 -6.61 -10.43 -2.52
CA VAL A 23 -7.15 -9.37 -1.67
C VAL A 23 -8.15 -10.03 -0.70
N PRO A 24 -8.10 -9.72 0.60
CA PRO A 24 -9.10 -10.20 1.54
C PRO A 24 -10.50 -9.79 1.10
N LEU A 25 -11.50 -10.67 1.24
CA LEU A 25 -12.88 -10.47 0.76
C LEU A 25 -13.47 -9.10 1.11
N LYS A 26 -13.16 -8.58 2.30
CA LYS A 26 -13.60 -7.27 2.79
C LYS A 26 -13.13 -6.10 1.91
N TYR A 27 -11.98 -6.25 1.25
CA TYR A 27 -11.35 -5.24 0.42
C TYR A 27 -11.39 -5.58 -1.08
N GLN A 28 -11.87 -6.77 -1.46
CA GLN A 28 -11.98 -7.15 -2.88
C GLN A 28 -12.86 -6.20 -3.70
N LYS A 29 -13.85 -5.59 -3.06
CA LYS A 29 -14.74 -4.63 -3.71
C LYS A 29 -14.07 -3.27 -4.00
N LEU A 30 -13.03 -2.94 -3.23
CA LEU A 30 -12.24 -1.72 -3.37
C LEU A 30 -11.05 -1.92 -4.30
N TYR A 31 -10.42 -3.09 -4.19
CA TYR A 31 -9.11 -3.34 -4.77
C TYR A 31 -9.04 -4.50 -5.77
N GLY A 32 -10.18 -5.10 -6.13
CA GLY A 32 -10.26 -6.26 -7.01
C GLY A 32 -9.91 -7.57 -6.30
N LYS A 33 -9.81 -8.67 -7.06
CA LYS A 33 -9.56 -10.01 -6.49
C LYS A 33 -8.10 -10.21 -6.06
N ILE A 34 -7.16 -9.52 -6.71
CA ILE A 34 -5.72 -9.69 -6.55
C ILE A 34 -5.09 -8.30 -6.43
N TYR A 35 -4.13 -8.15 -5.53
CA TYR A 35 -3.43 -6.88 -5.35
C TYR A 35 -2.50 -6.62 -6.55
N ASP A 36 -2.94 -5.70 -7.40
CA ASP A 36 -2.23 -5.26 -8.58
C ASP A 36 -1.30 -4.07 -8.29
N LYS A 37 -0.40 -3.72 -9.22
CA LYS A 37 0.53 -2.58 -9.01
C LYS A 37 -0.18 -1.25 -8.72
N LYS A 38 -1.36 -1.04 -9.31
CA LYS A 38 -2.22 0.14 -9.04
C LYS A 38 -2.82 0.10 -7.64
N GLU A 39 -3.27 -1.07 -7.23
CA GLU A 39 -3.98 -1.34 -5.99
C GLU A 39 -3.07 -1.19 -4.77
N ILE A 40 -1.86 -1.75 -4.87
CA ILE A 40 -0.80 -1.63 -3.87
C ILE A 40 -0.46 -0.17 -3.59
N LYS A 41 -0.55 0.70 -4.60
CA LYS A 41 -0.31 2.13 -4.40
C LYS A 41 -1.38 2.77 -3.53
N SER A 42 -2.65 2.45 -3.75
CA SER A 42 -3.75 2.91 -2.90
C SER A 42 -3.66 2.34 -1.49
N VAL A 43 -3.29 1.07 -1.33
CA VAL A 43 -3.10 0.43 -0.02
C VAL A 43 -1.94 1.07 0.74
N ALA A 44 -0.79 1.27 0.08
CA ALA A 44 0.36 1.91 0.70
C ALA A 44 0.06 3.35 1.14
N ILE A 45 -0.70 4.09 0.34
CA ILE A 45 -1.20 5.43 0.71
C ILE A 45 -2.13 5.35 1.92
N ALA A 46 -3.07 4.40 1.95
CA ALA A 46 -3.99 4.22 3.07
C ALA A 46 -3.26 3.83 4.37
N ILE A 47 -2.30 2.90 4.29
CA ILE A 47 -1.48 2.47 5.42
C ILE A 47 -0.57 3.62 5.89
N ALA A 48 0.05 4.35 4.96
CA ALA A 48 0.86 5.52 5.28
C ALA A 48 0.04 6.59 6.02
N LYS A 49 -1.17 6.90 5.53
CA LYS A 49 -2.10 7.82 6.17
C LYS A 49 -2.54 7.33 7.54
N SER A 50 -2.82 6.03 7.69
CA SER A 50 -3.19 5.42 8.97
C SER A 50 -2.04 5.39 9.99
N ARG A 51 -0.79 5.32 9.52
CA ARG A 51 0.42 5.40 10.37
C ARG A 51 0.90 6.83 10.62
N GLY A 52 0.22 7.84 10.09
CA GLY A 52 0.64 9.25 10.22
C GLY A 52 1.88 9.60 9.39
N ILE A 53 2.25 8.77 8.42
CA ILE A 53 3.36 9.03 7.50
C ILE A 53 2.90 10.12 6.52
N LYS A 54 3.51 11.31 6.60
CA LYS A 54 3.24 12.42 5.68
C LYS A 54 3.70 12.05 4.27
N ILE A 55 2.74 11.80 3.40
CA ILE A 55 2.90 11.67 1.95
C ILE A 55 2.79 13.10 1.39
N GLU A 56 3.93 13.78 1.20
CA GLU A 56 3.94 15.08 0.54
C GLU A 56 3.45 14.90 -0.91
N LYS A 57 2.50 15.74 -1.32
CA LYS A 57 1.70 15.62 -2.55
C LYS A 57 2.36 16.34 -3.70
#